data_AF-A0A920T9B3-F1
#
_entry.id   AF-A0A920T9B3-F1
#
_cell.length_a   1.000
_cell.length_b   1.000
_cell.length_c   1.000
_cell.angle_alpha   90.00
_cell.angle_beta   90.00
_cell.angle_gamma   90.00
#
_symmetry.space_group_name_H-M   'P 1'
#
loop_
_entity.id
_entity.type
_entity.pdbx_description
1 polymer ?
#
loop_
_entity_poly.entity_id
_entity_poly.type
_entity_poly.pdbx_seq_one_letter_code
_entity_poly.pdbx_strand_id
1 'polypeptide(L)'
;MLKPQQEDRYGRTFATDLRNPDLVRLAESFGADGIRVNSAEQLGKELSTAVENDRVTVIDVPVSVPWPIWKGQEAVVATRKGTA
;
A
#
# COMPACT_ATOMS: atom_id res chain seq x y z
N MET A 1 5.82 3.03 -3.64
CA MET A 1 7.02 3.86 -3.34
C MET A 1 8.35 3.19 -3.70
N LEU A 2 8.68 2.03 -3.12
CA LEU A 2 10.02 1.44 -3.29
C LEU A 2 10.34 1.01 -4.73
N LYS A 3 9.37 0.41 -5.43
CA LYS A 3 9.55 -0.09 -6.80
C LYS A 3 9.98 1.02 -7.79
N PRO A 4 9.27 2.16 -7.91
CA PRO A 4 9.72 3.24 -8.79
C PRO A 4 11.05 3.88 -8.36
N GLN A 5 11.36 3.93 -7.07
CA GLN A 5 12.63 4.48 -6.59
C GLN A 5 13.83 3.57 -6.93
N GLN A 6 13.67 2.25 -6.84
CA GLN A 6 14.73 1.31 -7.24
C GLN A 6 14.95 1.34 -8.75
N GLU A 7 13.88 1.42 -9.54
CA GLU A 7 13.96 1.53 -10.99
C GLU A 7 14.73 2.79 -11.42
N ASP A 8 14.37 3.95 -10.87
CA ASP A 8 15.04 5.23 -11.15
C ASP A 8 16.52 5.23 -10.76
N ARG A 9 16.87 4.62 -9.62
CA ARG A 9 18.22 4.70 -9.05
C ARG A 9 19.18 3.62 -9.57
N TYR A 10 18.67 2.43 -9.86
CA TYR A 10 19.48 1.24 -10.15
C TYR A 10 19.14 0.58 -11.49
N GLY A 11 18.10 1.03 -12.19
CA GLY A 11 17.62 0.39 -13.43
C GLY A 11 17.11 -1.04 -13.24
N ARG A 12 16.79 -1.41 -11.99
CA ARG A 12 16.25 -2.72 -11.64
C ARG A 12 15.48 -2.67 -10.33
N THR A 13 14.60 -3.65 -10.13
CA THR A 13 13.84 -3.85 -8.89
C THR A 13 14.26 -5.13 -8.19
N PHE A 14 14.10 -5.16 -6.86
CA PHE A 14 14.37 -6.30 -6.02
C PHE A 14 13.44 -6.32 -4.81
N ALA A 15 12.75 -7.45 -4.60
CA ALA A 15 11.84 -7.71 -3.47
C ALA A 15 10.73 -6.65 -3.29
N THR A 16 10.18 -6.13 -4.39
CA THR A 16 9.15 -5.08 -4.35
C THR A 16 7.74 -5.54 -4.69
N ASP A 17 7.58 -6.75 -5.22
CA ASP A 17 6.28 -7.30 -5.63
C ASP A 17 5.63 -8.03 -4.46
N LEU A 18 4.98 -7.26 -3.59
CA LEU A 18 4.20 -7.78 -2.47
C LEU A 18 2.82 -8.23 -2.96
N ARG A 19 2.38 -9.39 -2.48
CA ARG A 19 1.00 -9.85 -2.66
C ARG A 19 0.24 -9.62 -1.36
N ASN A 20 -0.89 -8.91 -1.44
CA ASN A 20 -1.73 -8.71 -0.28
C ASN A 20 -2.51 -10.00 0.06
N PRO A 21 -2.68 -10.31 1.34
CA PRO A 21 -3.59 -11.38 1.76
C PRO A 21 -5.04 -10.96 1.52
N ASP A 22 -5.96 -11.90 1.72
CA ASP A 22 -7.39 -11.59 1.80
C ASP A 22 -7.67 -10.83 3.11
N LEU A 23 -7.67 -9.50 3.04
CA LEU A 23 -7.87 -8.63 4.21
C LEU A 23 -9.29 -8.76 4.80
N VAL A 24 -10.27 -9.14 3.98
CA VAL A 24 -11.65 -9.37 4.44
C VAL A 24 -11.67 -10.57 5.37
N ARG A 25 -11.16 -11.72 4.91
CA ARG A 25 -11.08 -12.93 5.74
C ARG A 25 -10.19 -12.75 6.96
N LEU A 26 -9.13 -11.94 6.83
CA LEU A 26 -8.28 -11.62 7.95
C LEU A 26 -9.08 -10.89 9.04
N ALA A 27 -9.85 -9.85 8.68
CA ALA A 27 -10.70 -9.13 9.63
C ALA A 27 -11.73 -10.04 10.31
N GLU A 28 -12.41 -10.87 9.52
CA GLU A 28 -13.38 -11.85 10.02
C GLU A 28 -12.77 -12.83 11.04
N SER A 29 -11.53 -13.27 10.81
CA SER A 29 -10.83 -14.18 11.73
C SER A 29 -10.56 -13.57 13.11
N PHE A 30 -10.54 -12.23 13.22
CA PHE A 30 -10.42 -11.49 14.49
C PHE A 30 -11.79 -11.08 15.07
N GLY A 31 -12.90 -11.52 14.46
CA GLY A 31 -14.27 -11.15 14.87
C GLY A 31 -14.71 -9.75 14.45
N ALA A 32 -13.91 -9.08 13.60
CA ALA A 32 -14.26 -7.81 12.97
C ALA A 32 -15.06 -8.04 11.68
N ASP A 33 -15.77 -7.02 11.22
CA ASP A 33 -16.44 -7.04 9.92
C ASP A 33 -15.43 -6.72 8.81
N GLY A 34 -15.46 -7.49 7.72
CA GLY A 34 -14.58 -7.29 6.57
C GLY A 34 -15.40 -7.02 5.31
N ILE A 35 -15.09 -5.94 4.59
CA ILE A 35 -15.76 -5.56 3.33
C ILE A 35 -14.71 -5.15 2.30
N ARG A 36 -14.90 -5.56 1.04
CA ARG A 36 -14.14 -5.04 -0.11
C ARG A 36 -15.05 -4.19 -0.99
N VAL A 37 -14.60 -2.97 -1.30
CA VAL A 37 -15.30 -2.04 -2.19
C VAL A 37 -14.50 -1.84 -3.48
N ASN A 38 -15.19 -1.61 -4.60
CA ASN A 38 -14.54 -1.42 -5.91
C ASN A 38 -14.83 -0.05 -6.55
N SER A 39 -15.50 0.85 -5.83
CA SER A 39 -15.79 2.20 -6.30
C SER A 39 -15.86 3.19 -5.14
N ALA A 40 -15.68 4.48 -5.45
CA ALA A 40 -15.82 5.56 -4.48
C ALA A 40 -17.24 5.65 -3.90
N GLU A 41 -18.25 5.33 -4.71
CA GLU A 41 -19.66 5.34 -4.29
C GLU A 41 -19.96 4.21 -3.29
N GLN A 42 -19.44 3.00 -3.55
CA GLN A 42 -19.50 1.90 -2.60
C GLN A 42 -18.75 2.23 -1.31
N LEU A 43 -17.55 2.82 -1.42
CA LEU A 43 -16.79 3.25 -0.25
C LEU A 43 -17.59 4.22 0.61
N GLY A 44 -18.23 5.24 0.01
CA GLY A 44 -19.04 6.20 0.75
C GLY A 44 -20.21 5.54 1.49
N LYS A 45 -20.91 4.62 0.82
CA LYS A 45 -22.01 3.85 1.42
C LYS A 45 -21.54 2.99 2.60
N GLU A 46 -20.54 2.15 2.38
CA GLU A 46 -20.05 1.19 3.39
C GLU A 46 -19.35 1.90 4.55
N LEU A 47 -18.71 3.05 4.31
CA LEU A 47 -18.14 3.87 5.36
C LEU A 47 -19.23 4.43 6.29
N SER A 48 -20.33 4.96 5.75
CA SER A 48 -21.46 5.45 6.57
C SER A 48 -22.04 4.32 7.43
N THR A 49 -22.25 3.14 6.84
CA THR A 49 -22.72 1.95 7.57
C THR A 49 -21.72 1.52 8.66
N ALA A 50 -20.43 1.47 8.35
CA ALA A 50 -19.40 1.09 9.31
C ALA A 50 -19.28 2.06 10.49
N VAL A 51 -19.50 3.36 10.26
CA VAL A 51 -19.46 4.40 11.31
C VAL A 51 -20.69 4.32 12.24
N GLU A 52 -21.85 3.97 11.70
CA GLU A 52 -23.08 3.80 12.50
C GLU A 52 -23.09 2.48 13.30
N ASN A 53 -22.29 1.50 12.90
CA ASN A 53 -22.19 0.21 13.57
C ASN A 53 -21.23 0.26 14.78
N ASP A 54 -21.62 -0.36 15.89
CA ASP A 54 -20.78 -0.50 17.09
C ASP A 54 -19.80 -1.70 16.98
N ARG A 55 -19.13 -1.84 15.82
CA ARG A 55 -18.19 -2.95 15.53
C ARG A 55 -16.96 -2.46 14.78
N VAL A 56 -15.83 -3.10 15.05
CA VAL A 56 -14.60 -2.89 14.27
C VAL A 56 -14.84 -3.40 12.85
N THR A 57 -14.63 -2.52 11.87
CA THR A 57 -14.81 -2.83 10.45
C THR A 57 -13.54 -2.53 9.67
N VAL A 58 -13.10 -3.47 8.84
CA VAL A 58 -12.01 -3.30 7.87
C VAL A 58 -12.60 -3.18 6.48
N ILE A 59 -12.37 -2.03 5.83
CA ILE A 59 -12.79 -1.77 4.45
C ILE A 59 -11.55 -1.84 3.55
N ASP A 60 -11.47 -2.88 2.71
CA ASP A 60 -10.44 -3.06 1.70
C ASP A 60 -10.78 -2.27 0.43
N VAL A 61 -9.92 -1.31 0.09
CA VAL A 61 -10.10 -0.39 -1.04
C VAL A 61 -8.91 -0.55 -2.00
N PRO A 62 -9.11 -1.16 -3.17
CA PRO A 62 -8.09 -1.19 -4.21
C PRO A 62 -7.80 0.23 -4.70
N VAL A 63 -6.56 0.70 -4.51
CA VAL A 63 -6.12 2.02 -4.95
C VAL A 63 -4.98 1.89 -5.96
N SER A 64 -5.09 2.63 -7.06
CA SER A 64 -4.00 2.82 -8.02
C SER A 64 -3.58 4.28 -7.97
N VAL A 65 -2.53 4.58 -7.22
CA VAL A 65 -1.97 5.93 -7.12
C VAL A 65 -0.59 5.98 -7.78
N PRO A 66 -0.30 7.01 -8.61
CA PRO A 66 1.04 7.23 -9.11
C PRO A 66 1.95 7.58 -7.93
N TRP A 67 3.02 6.81 -7.76
CA TRP A 67 3.94 7.02 -6.65
C TRP A 67 4.97 8.12 -7.00
N PRO A 68 5.20 9.12 -6.13
CA PRO A 68 6.23 10.12 -6.36
C PRO A 68 7.64 9.52 -6.31
N ILE A 69 8.52 10.01 -7.18
CA ILE A 69 9.96 9.73 -7.16
C ILE A 69 10.65 10.89 -6.44
N TRP A 70 11.33 10.60 -5.32
CA TRP A 70 12.01 11.61 -4.53
C TRP A 70 13.43 11.82 -5.05
N LYS A 71 13.73 13.02 -5.55
CA LYS A 71 15.05 13.41 -6.05
C LYS A 71 15.90 14.02 -4.91
N GLY A 72 17.23 13.94 -5.03
CA GLY A 72 18.18 14.53 -4.06
C GLY A 72 18.86 13.56 -3.08
N GLN A 73 18.64 12.25 -3.20
CA GLN A 73 19.33 11.23 -2.40
C GLN A 73 20.56 10.60 -3.10
N GLU A 74 20.99 11.18 -4.23
CA GLU A 74 22.02 10.64 -5.13
C GLU A 74 23.41 10.57 -4.47
N ALA A 75 23.70 11.50 -3.56
CA ALA A 75 24.98 11.60 -2.87
C ALA A 75 25.28 10.43 -1.92
N VAL A 76 24.26 9.76 -1.35
CA VAL A 76 24.44 8.67 -0.36
C VAL A 76 24.97 7.39 -1.00
N VAL A 77 24.76 7.19 -2.30
CA VAL A 77 25.21 5.98 -3.02
C VAL A 77 26.61 6.15 -3.60
N ALA A 78 27.02 7.38 -3.90
CA ALA A 78 28.34 7.68 -4.47
C ALA A 78 29.50 7.40 -3.51
N THR A 79 29.27 7.46 -2.20
CA THR A 79 30.33 7.35 -1.17
C THR A 79 30.88 5.93 -0.97
N ARG A 80 30.36 4.90 -1.66
CA ARG A 80 30.86 3.51 -1.53
C ARG A 80 31.81 3.08 -2.65
N LYS A 81 32.11 3.94 -3.63
CA LYS A 81 33.17 3.70 -4.64
C LYS A 81 34.48 4.35 -4.19
N GLY A 82 35.19 3.73 -3.24
CA GLY A 82 36.53 4.20 -2.87
C GLY A 82 37.04 3.71 -1.53
N THR A 83 37.21 2.41 -1.36
CA THR A 83 38.23 1.88 -0.44
C THR A 83 38.59 0.47 -0.92
N ALA A 84 39.58 0.44 -1.81
CA ALA A 84 40.44 -0.72 -2.06
C ALA A 84 41.75 -0.46 -1.32
#